data_AF-A0A0C2D846-F1
#
_entry.id   AF-A0A0C2D846-F1
#
_cell.length_a   1.000
_cell.length_b   1.000
_cell.length_c   1.000
_cell.angle_alpha   90.00
_cell.angle_beta   90.00
_cell.angle_gamma   90.00
#
_symmetry.space_group_name_H-M   'P 1'
#
loop_
_entity.id
_entity.type
_entity.pdbx_description
1 polymer ?
#
loop_
_entity_poly.entity_id
_entity_poly.type
_entity_poly.pdbx_seq_one_letter_code
_entity_poly.pdbx_strand_id
1 'polypeptide(L)'
;MQAHARVRTLEEAPINPAGTHVLYWMTAARRTRSSYALDRAIEWARELGKPLWVLEALRLGHPHASARLHAFVVRGMCDNAARFEASPIGYYPYVEPKLDAGKGLLAAFARKACVVVTDDWPVYFVRNMTRAAAAKIGARMELVDGVGLVPMSAPDRCFARAHDFRRWCQKHANVWLGPAPRVNPLARLQLSAAGEPPINTRKWPAAPVDRTTALERLGQLAFAREIPAIPDVGGSQAARARLRAFVATGLERYAERNQPAAEVTSGLSAYLHWGQIGAHEVLRAVLASEPDWDPGRISELCRGQREGWWGMSPAREGFLDQLLTWREVGHNFVWHHADYARFESLPAWARTTLRAHASDERPELYSLEQFEAAATHDPIWNAAQRELVSTGAMHNYLRMLWGKKILHWSASPRAALEIMITLNDRYALDGRDPNSYSGIGWVLGRFDRAWGPERAVFGKVRYMSSESTRRKLRLNAYLQRFGPG
;
A
#
# COMPACT_ATOMS: atom_id res chain seq x y z
N MET A 1 19.39 11.40 -21.22
CA MET A 1 18.12 10.75 -20.89
C MET A 1 18.44 9.47 -20.13
N GLN A 2 18.65 9.55 -18.80
CA GLN A 2 18.88 8.35 -17.99
C GLN A 2 17.62 7.49 -18.05
N ALA A 3 17.73 6.26 -18.52
CA ALA A 3 16.66 5.28 -18.38
C ALA A 3 16.33 5.18 -16.89
N HIS A 4 15.21 5.78 -16.48
CA HIS A 4 14.79 5.82 -15.08
C HIS A 4 14.60 4.38 -14.62
N ALA A 5 15.34 3.93 -13.60
CA ALA A 5 15.17 2.60 -12.99
C ALA A 5 13.72 2.28 -12.59
N ARG A 6 12.85 3.31 -12.55
CA ARG A 6 11.43 3.25 -12.21
C ARG A 6 10.48 3.08 -13.40
N VAL A 7 10.96 3.20 -14.64
CA VAL A 7 10.10 3.12 -15.83
C VAL A 7 10.38 1.81 -16.56
N ARG A 8 9.33 1.07 -16.86
CA ARG A 8 9.39 -0.09 -17.75
C ARG A 8 8.23 -0.11 -18.72
N THR A 9 8.45 -0.69 -19.88
CA THR A 9 7.44 -0.85 -20.92
C THR A 9 6.97 -2.30 -20.92
N LEU A 10 5.66 -2.55 -20.94
CA LEU A 10 5.11 -3.92 -20.96
C LEU A 10 5.07 -4.53 -22.36
N GLU A 11 4.88 -3.70 -23.39
CA GLU A 11 4.83 -4.09 -24.80
C GLU A 11 5.59 -3.03 -25.60
N GLU A 12 6.54 -3.45 -26.43
CA GLU A 12 7.30 -2.59 -27.35
C GLU A 12 6.40 -2.08 -28.49
N ALA A 13 5.47 -1.19 -28.17
CA ALA A 13 4.72 -0.41 -29.14
C ALA A 13 5.40 0.95 -29.33
N PRO A 14 5.45 1.48 -30.58
CA PRO A 14 5.99 2.80 -30.82
C PRO A 14 5.11 3.87 -30.19
N ILE A 15 5.72 5.01 -29.87
CA ILE A 15 4.97 6.23 -29.54
C ILE A 15 4.19 6.65 -30.79
N ASN A 16 2.94 7.08 -30.61
CA ASN A 16 2.11 7.58 -31.70
C ASN A 16 2.16 9.12 -31.76
N PRO A 17 3.03 9.76 -32.58
CA PRO A 17 3.14 11.22 -32.63
C PRO A 17 1.88 11.90 -33.19
N ALA A 18 1.08 11.18 -33.98
CA ALA A 18 -0.20 11.64 -34.50
C ALA A 18 -1.35 11.59 -33.48
N GLY A 19 -1.08 11.04 -32.27
CA GLY A 19 -2.03 11.07 -31.17
C GLY A 19 -2.42 12.50 -30.76
N THR A 20 -3.56 12.60 -30.09
CA THR A 20 -4.14 13.89 -29.68
C THR A 20 -3.76 14.30 -28.26
N HIS A 21 -3.30 13.36 -27.43
CA HIS A 21 -3.01 13.60 -26.01
C HIS A 21 -2.05 12.57 -25.44
N VAL A 22 -1.42 12.90 -24.30
CA VAL A 22 -0.80 11.92 -23.41
C VAL A 22 -1.85 11.48 -22.39
N LEU A 23 -1.87 10.19 -22.05
CA LEU A 23 -2.78 9.64 -21.04
C LEU A 23 -1.99 9.15 -19.82
N TYR A 24 -2.29 9.67 -18.64
CA TYR A 24 -1.92 9.04 -17.37
C TYR A 24 -3.11 8.25 -16.82
N TRP A 25 -3.03 6.93 -16.86
CA TRP A 25 -3.95 6.05 -16.17
C TRP A 25 -3.51 5.86 -14.71
N MET A 26 -4.11 6.66 -13.82
CA MET A 26 -3.81 6.68 -12.40
C MET A 26 -4.50 5.50 -11.70
N THR A 27 -3.72 4.60 -11.09
CA THR A 27 -4.23 3.38 -10.47
C THR A 27 -3.78 3.19 -9.02
N ALA A 28 -2.49 3.41 -8.73
CA ALA A 28 -1.87 3.19 -7.43
C ALA A 28 -1.29 4.47 -6.82
N ALA A 29 -0.69 5.38 -7.60
CA ALA A 29 -0.16 6.65 -7.10
C ALA A 29 -1.22 7.77 -7.22
N ARG A 30 -2.31 7.64 -6.46
CA ARG A 30 -3.49 8.53 -6.50
C ARG A 30 -3.26 9.89 -5.82
N ARG A 31 -2.29 10.65 -6.34
CA ARG A 31 -1.88 11.95 -5.83
C ARG A 31 -1.28 12.84 -6.91
N THR A 32 -1.32 14.14 -6.67
CA THR A 32 -0.76 15.18 -7.55
C THR A 32 0.61 15.70 -7.11
N ARG A 33 1.07 15.31 -5.93
CA ARG A 33 2.36 15.70 -5.35
C ARG A 33 3.24 14.48 -5.19
N SER A 34 4.56 14.63 -5.41
CA SER A 34 5.52 13.56 -5.18
C SER A 34 5.15 12.26 -5.93
N SER A 35 4.73 12.38 -7.20
CA SER A 35 4.29 11.26 -8.04
C SER A 35 5.19 11.14 -9.28
N TYR A 36 5.98 10.06 -9.32
CA TYR A 36 6.83 9.77 -10.48
C TYR A 36 6.01 9.54 -11.76
N ALA A 37 4.84 8.89 -11.66
CA ALA A 37 3.99 8.62 -12.82
C ALA A 37 3.40 9.92 -13.41
N LEU A 38 2.96 10.84 -12.55
CA LEU A 38 2.52 12.17 -13.00
C LEU A 38 3.68 12.97 -13.59
N ASP A 39 4.87 12.90 -12.97
CA ASP A 39 6.05 13.56 -13.49
C ASP A 39 6.41 13.08 -14.90
N ARG A 40 6.40 11.75 -15.09
CA ARG A 40 6.65 11.10 -16.38
C ARG A 40 5.60 11.47 -17.44
N ALA A 41 4.34 11.55 -17.06
CA ALA A 41 3.28 11.96 -17.97
C ALA A 41 3.41 13.44 -18.39
N ILE A 42 3.83 14.31 -17.48
CA ILE A 42 4.13 15.73 -17.77
C ILE A 42 5.33 15.85 -18.71
N GLU A 43 6.38 15.05 -18.52
CA GLU A 43 7.53 15.00 -19.43
C GLU A 43 7.10 14.66 -20.86
N TRP A 44 6.32 13.59 -21.03
CA TRP A 44 5.79 13.21 -22.34
C TRP A 44 4.92 14.31 -22.97
N ALA A 45 4.06 14.95 -22.17
CA ALA A 45 3.19 16.01 -22.65
C ALA A 45 3.99 17.22 -23.17
N ARG A 46 5.08 17.57 -22.47
CA ARG A 46 6.01 18.63 -22.91
C ARG A 46 6.76 18.23 -24.17
N GLU A 47 7.35 17.05 -24.19
CA GLU A 47 8.16 16.56 -25.30
C GLU A 47 7.36 16.48 -26.61
N LEU A 48 6.09 16.04 -26.51
CA LEU A 48 5.23 15.86 -27.68
C LEU A 48 4.41 17.12 -28.02
N GLY A 49 4.42 18.15 -27.17
CA GLY A 49 3.57 19.33 -27.32
C GLY A 49 2.07 19.00 -27.33
N LYS A 50 1.64 18.04 -26.51
CA LYS A 50 0.25 17.53 -26.47
C LYS A 50 -0.39 17.77 -25.10
N PRO A 51 -1.72 17.94 -25.02
CA PRO A 51 -2.42 17.98 -23.75
C PRO A 51 -2.27 16.67 -22.98
N LEU A 52 -2.34 16.75 -21.65
CA LEU A 52 -2.30 15.61 -20.74
C LEU A 52 -3.68 15.37 -20.15
N TRP A 53 -4.14 14.13 -20.24
CA TRP A 53 -5.32 13.62 -19.54
C TRP A 53 -4.92 12.65 -18.44
N VAL A 54 -5.57 12.77 -17.29
CA VAL A 54 -5.49 11.83 -16.17
C VAL A 54 -6.82 11.09 -16.05
N LEU A 55 -6.80 9.78 -16.25
CA LEU A 55 -7.93 8.90 -16.00
C LEU A 55 -7.73 8.22 -14.64
N GLU A 56 -8.56 8.54 -13.66
CA GLU A 56 -8.60 7.85 -12.37
C GLU A 56 -9.87 7.01 -12.28
N ALA A 57 -9.75 5.71 -12.60
CA ALA A 57 -10.89 4.79 -12.60
C ALA A 57 -10.92 3.93 -11.32
N LEU A 58 -12.13 3.70 -10.81
CA LEU A 58 -12.43 2.82 -9.68
C LEU A 58 -13.53 1.85 -10.06
N ARG A 59 -13.18 0.56 -10.13
CA ARG A 59 -14.07 -0.53 -10.53
C ARG A 59 -14.85 -1.11 -9.35
N LEU A 60 -16.00 -1.71 -9.62
CA LEU A 60 -16.78 -2.52 -8.68
C LEU A 60 -16.43 -4.00 -8.77
N GLY A 61 -16.03 -4.48 -9.95
CA GLY A 61 -15.82 -5.92 -10.22
C GLY A 61 -14.57 -6.55 -9.61
N HIS A 62 -14.37 -6.48 -8.30
CA HIS A 62 -13.35 -7.28 -7.60
C HIS A 62 -13.84 -7.80 -6.22
N PRO A 63 -13.32 -8.93 -5.72
CA PRO A 63 -13.88 -9.63 -4.55
C PRO A 63 -14.00 -8.80 -3.26
N HIS A 64 -13.09 -7.84 -3.08
CA HIS A 64 -13.06 -6.97 -1.89
C HIS A 64 -13.69 -5.58 -2.07
N ALA A 65 -14.40 -5.33 -3.18
CA ALA A 65 -15.03 -4.03 -3.40
C ALA A 65 -16.08 -3.76 -2.31
N SER A 66 -16.03 -2.58 -1.69
CA SER A 66 -16.93 -2.23 -0.59
C SER A 66 -17.05 -0.73 -0.40
N ALA A 67 -18.13 -0.28 0.24
CA ALA A 67 -18.33 1.12 0.57
C ALA A 67 -17.13 1.71 1.35
N ARG A 68 -16.51 0.92 2.23
CA ARG A 68 -15.26 1.28 2.93
C ARG A 68 -14.13 1.71 2.01
N LEU A 69 -13.72 0.82 1.10
CA LEU A 69 -12.57 1.08 0.24
C LEU A 69 -12.89 2.17 -0.77
N HIS A 70 -14.10 2.11 -1.34
CA HIS A 70 -14.54 3.09 -2.32
C HIS A 70 -14.63 4.49 -1.73
N ALA A 71 -15.16 4.66 -0.51
CA ALA A 71 -15.26 5.97 0.12
C ALA A 71 -13.88 6.56 0.41
N PHE A 72 -12.92 5.72 0.82
CA PHE A 72 -11.54 6.15 1.04
C PHE A 72 -10.89 6.69 -0.25
N VAL A 73 -11.10 6.01 -1.38
CA VAL A 73 -10.57 6.42 -2.70
C VAL A 73 -11.30 7.64 -3.26
N VAL A 74 -12.64 7.65 -3.22
CA VAL A 74 -13.47 8.75 -3.75
C VAL A 74 -13.15 10.07 -3.07
N ARG A 75 -12.91 10.09 -1.75
CA ARG A 75 -12.42 11.30 -1.06
C ARG A 75 -11.08 11.79 -1.61
N GLY A 76 -10.20 10.88 -2.03
CA GLY A 76 -8.97 11.21 -2.76
C GLY A 76 -9.22 11.73 -4.17
N MET A 77 -10.22 11.22 -4.87
CA MET A 77 -10.62 11.74 -6.18
C MET A 77 -11.11 13.19 -6.09
N CYS A 78 -11.87 13.54 -5.04
CA CYS A 78 -12.27 14.93 -4.76
C CYS A 78 -11.05 15.84 -4.54
N ASP A 79 -10.08 15.40 -3.73
CA ASP A 79 -8.84 16.14 -3.50
C ASP A 79 -8.01 16.33 -4.79
N ASN A 80 -7.96 15.30 -5.64
CA ASN A 80 -7.27 15.37 -6.93
C ASN A 80 -7.99 16.32 -7.88
N ALA A 81 -9.33 16.29 -7.94
CA ALA A 81 -10.12 17.19 -8.77
C ALA A 81 -9.83 18.66 -8.46
N ALA A 82 -9.94 19.05 -7.18
CA ALA A 82 -9.64 20.41 -6.73
C ALA A 82 -8.19 20.84 -7.05
N ARG A 83 -7.26 19.89 -7.07
CA ARG A 83 -5.86 20.15 -7.41
C ARG A 83 -5.60 20.31 -8.90
N PHE A 84 -6.34 19.60 -9.75
CA PHE A 84 -6.21 19.66 -11.20
C PHE A 84 -7.01 20.80 -11.83
N GLU A 85 -8.09 21.26 -11.19
CA GLU A 85 -8.93 22.38 -11.66
C GLU A 85 -8.11 23.63 -12.03
N ALA A 86 -7.11 23.96 -11.23
CA ALA A 86 -6.22 25.10 -11.47
C ALA A 86 -5.04 24.79 -12.41
N SER A 87 -5.09 23.70 -13.18
CA SER A 87 -3.99 23.23 -14.03
C SER A 87 -4.45 22.99 -15.47
N PRO A 88 -3.55 23.01 -16.47
CA PRO A 88 -3.91 22.69 -17.86
C PRO A 88 -4.23 21.20 -18.10
N ILE A 89 -4.13 20.35 -17.07
CA ILE A 89 -4.33 18.90 -17.18
C ILE A 89 -5.82 18.57 -17.06
N GLY A 90 -6.33 17.78 -18.00
CA GLY A 90 -7.69 17.24 -17.90
C GLY A 90 -7.73 16.09 -16.90
N TYR A 91 -8.63 16.15 -15.92
CA TYR A 91 -8.80 15.09 -14.92
C TYR A 91 -10.17 14.44 -15.07
N TYR A 92 -10.18 13.11 -15.21
CA TYR A 92 -11.37 12.31 -15.45
C TYR A 92 -11.55 11.25 -14.36
N PRO A 93 -12.25 11.57 -13.25
CA PRO A 93 -12.59 10.59 -12.24
C PRO A 93 -13.75 9.73 -12.73
N TYR A 94 -13.61 8.40 -12.63
CA TYR A 94 -14.67 7.46 -13.00
C TYR A 94 -14.86 6.44 -11.88
N VAL A 95 -16.05 6.41 -11.30
CA VAL A 95 -16.49 5.37 -10.38
C VAL A 95 -17.51 4.53 -11.12
N GLU A 96 -17.24 3.24 -11.26
CA GLU A 96 -18.11 2.32 -11.97
C GLU A 96 -19.49 2.27 -11.29
N PRO A 97 -20.59 2.66 -11.98
CA PRO A 97 -21.91 2.76 -11.36
C PRO A 97 -22.60 1.40 -11.15
N LYS A 98 -22.21 0.40 -11.94
CA LYS A 98 -22.65 -1.00 -11.84
C LYS A 98 -21.60 -1.89 -12.47
N LEU A 99 -21.59 -3.16 -12.10
CA LEU A 99 -20.64 -4.15 -12.60
C LEU A 99 -20.47 -4.05 -14.13
N ASP A 100 -19.22 -4.01 -14.57
CA ASP A 100 -18.77 -3.95 -15.97
C ASP A 100 -19.17 -2.70 -16.79
N ALA A 101 -19.79 -1.69 -16.18
CA ALA A 101 -20.10 -0.43 -16.87
C ALA A 101 -18.83 0.32 -17.35
N GLY A 102 -17.68 0.10 -16.71
CA GLY A 102 -16.40 0.67 -17.12
C GLY A 102 -15.74 -0.03 -18.31
N LYS A 103 -16.32 -1.12 -18.83
CA LYS A 103 -15.71 -1.92 -19.91
C LYS A 103 -15.44 -1.07 -21.16
N GLY A 104 -14.19 -1.07 -21.60
CA GLY A 104 -13.72 -0.34 -22.78
C GLY A 104 -13.34 1.12 -22.54
N LEU A 105 -13.53 1.66 -21.33
CA LEU A 105 -13.19 3.06 -21.01
C LEU A 105 -11.72 3.39 -21.27
N LEU A 106 -10.80 2.57 -20.73
CA LEU A 106 -9.36 2.77 -20.93
C LEU A 106 -8.98 2.69 -22.42
N ALA A 107 -9.53 1.72 -23.16
CA ALA A 107 -9.26 1.57 -24.59
C ALA A 107 -9.79 2.79 -25.38
N ALA A 108 -10.92 3.37 -24.98
CA ALA A 108 -11.46 4.56 -25.63
C ALA A 108 -10.56 5.78 -25.45
N PHE A 109 -10.02 6.01 -24.24
CA PHE A 109 -9.00 7.03 -23.98
C PHE A 109 -7.71 6.74 -24.77
N ALA A 110 -7.21 5.50 -24.69
CA ALA A 110 -5.92 5.13 -25.29
C ALA A 110 -5.91 5.15 -26.83
N ARG A 111 -7.05 4.95 -27.49
CA ARG A 111 -7.16 4.87 -28.96
C ARG A 111 -6.52 6.05 -29.71
N LYS A 112 -6.57 7.26 -29.14
CA LYS A 112 -5.94 8.46 -29.71
C LYS A 112 -4.81 9.01 -28.84
N ALA A 113 -4.32 8.25 -27.86
CA ALA A 113 -3.22 8.66 -27.03
C ALA A 113 -1.88 8.49 -27.79
N CYS A 114 -0.95 9.41 -27.57
CA CYS A 114 0.42 9.27 -28.06
C CYS A 114 1.18 8.18 -27.30
N VAL A 115 0.98 8.17 -25.99
CA VAL A 115 1.56 7.22 -25.04
C VAL A 115 0.64 7.17 -23.81
N VAL A 116 0.57 6.00 -23.19
CA VAL A 116 -0.11 5.77 -21.92
C VAL A 116 0.94 5.58 -20.84
N VAL A 117 0.89 6.40 -19.80
CA VAL A 117 1.65 6.23 -18.55
C VAL A 117 0.70 5.63 -17.51
N THR A 118 1.17 4.69 -16.69
CA THR A 118 0.41 4.17 -15.54
C THR A 118 1.36 3.86 -14.38
N ASP A 119 0.78 3.53 -13.23
CA ASP A 119 1.55 3.11 -12.06
C ASP A 119 1.95 1.64 -12.13
N ASP A 120 3.14 1.31 -11.63
CA ASP A 120 3.57 -0.07 -11.44
C ASP A 120 3.19 -0.58 -10.05
N TRP A 121 2.24 -1.53 -9.99
CA TRP A 121 1.82 -2.18 -8.75
C TRP A 121 1.95 -3.72 -8.87
N PRO A 122 2.74 -4.37 -8.01
CA PRO A 122 3.20 -5.75 -8.27
C PRO A 122 2.23 -6.85 -7.80
N VAL A 123 1.19 -6.53 -7.03
CA VAL A 123 0.32 -7.53 -6.39
C VAL A 123 -1.16 -7.38 -6.78
N TYR A 124 -1.95 -8.38 -6.36
CA TYR A 124 -3.38 -8.47 -6.53
C TYR A 124 -3.78 -8.36 -8.02
N PHE A 125 -5.01 -7.96 -8.33
CA PHE A 125 -5.44 -7.94 -9.73
C PHE A 125 -4.75 -6.86 -10.57
N VAL A 126 -4.13 -5.83 -9.96
CA VAL A 126 -3.59 -4.67 -10.68
C VAL A 126 -2.47 -5.07 -11.64
N ARG A 127 -1.55 -5.94 -11.21
CA ARG A 127 -0.47 -6.47 -12.06
C ARG A 127 -1.00 -7.16 -13.32
N ASN A 128 -2.06 -7.98 -13.18
CA ASN A 128 -2.66 -8.67 -14.31
C ASN A 128 -3.51 -7.74 -15.17
N MET A 129 -4.15 -6.75 -14.54
CA MET A 129 -4.96 -5.74 -15.20
C MET A 129 -4.11 -4.85 -16.12
N THR A 130 -2.94 -4.39 -15.66
CA THR A 130 -2.05 -3.55 -16.49
C THR A 130 -1.43 -4.34 -17.66
N ARG A 131 -1.07 -5.62 -17.44
CA ARG A 131 -0.66 -6.53 -18.53
C ARG A 131 -1.76 -6.75 -19.56
N ALA A 132 -2.97 -7.07 -19.10
CA ALA A 132 -4.11 -7.27 -20.00
C ALA A 132 -4.51 -5.98 -20.74
N ALA A 133 -4.32 -4.81 -20.12
CA ALA A 133 -4.53 -3.52 -20.77
C ALA A 133 -3.49 -3.26 -21.85
N ALA A 134 -2.19 -3.41 -21.55
CA ALA A 134 -1.09 -3.19 -22.50
C ALA A 134 -1.29 -3.99 -23.79
N ALA A 135 -1.70 -5.25 -23.69
CA ALA A 135 -1.97 -6.11 -24.84
C ALA A 135 -3.19 -5.71 -25.69
N LYS A 136 -4.09 -4.84 -25.20
CA LYS A 136 -5.38 -4.52 -25.85
C LYS A 136 -5.51 -3.09 -26.36
N ILE A 137 -4.76 -2.15 -25.80
CA ILE A 137 -4.98 -0.72 -26.06
C ILE A 137 -4.34 -0.21 -27.35
N GLY A 138 -3.40 -0.96 -27.94
CA GLY A 138 -2.74 -0.60 -29.20
C GLY A 138 -1.86 0.66 -29.13
N ALA A 139 -1.43 1.06 -27.92
CA ALA A 139 -0.59 2.23 -27.67
C ALA A 139 0.58 1.85 -26.76
N ARG A 140 1.72 2.55 -26.90
CA ARG A 140 2.85 2.40 -25.96
C ARG A 140 2.38 2.64 -24.54
N MET A 141 2.72 1.70 -23.65
CA MET A 141 2.34 1.77 -22.24
C MET A 141 3.57 1.69 -21.33
N GLU A 142 3.84 2.78 -20.62
CA GLU A 142 4.92 2.89 -19.63
C GLU A 142 4.37 2.73 -18.22
N LEU A 143 4.90 1.75 -17.49
CA LEU A 143 4.62 1.52 -16.08
C LEU A 143 5.70 2.23 -15.26
N VAL A 144 5.26 3.04 -14.30
CA VAL A 144 6.13 3.85 -13.46
C VAL A 144 6.02 3.41 -12.00
N ASP A 145 7.11 2.90 -11.45
CA ASP A 145 7.24 2.61 -10.03
C ASP A 145 7.38 3.92 -9.23
N GLY A 146 6.26 4.36 -8.66
CA GLY A 146 6.21 5.49 -7.75
C GLY A 146 5.65 5.18 -6.37
N VAL A 147 5.66 3.91 -5.96
CA VAL A 147 4.99 3.46 -4.74
C VAL A 147 5.92 3.53 -3.51
N GLY A 148 7.19 3.21 -3.70
CA GLY A 148 8.19 3.16 -2.63
C GLY A 148 9.33 4.16 -2.77
N LEU A 149 10.22 4.14 -1.78
CA LEU A 149 11.50 4.84 -1.82
C LEU A 149 12.45 4.12 -2.77
N VAL A 150 12.51 2.79 -2.74
CA VAL A 150 13.45 2.00 -3.52
C VAL A 150 12.78 1.56 -4.82
N PRO A 151 13.36 1.78 -6.01
CA PRO A 151 12.84 1.19 -7.23
C PRO A 151 12.77 -0.34 -7.08
N MET A 152 11.61 -0.95 -7.30
CA MET A 152 11.40 -2.40 -7.08
C MET A 152 12.34 -3.27 -7.90
N SER A 153 12.72 -2.78 -9.09
CA SER A 153 13.65 -3.40 -10.03
C SER A 153 15.13 -3.25 -9.65
N ALA A 154 15.48 -2.33 -8.76
CA ALA A 154 16.88 -2.00 -8.47
C ALA A 154 17.64 -3.11 -7.73
N PRO A 155 17.07 -3.79 -6.71
CA PRO A 155 17.72 -4.96 -6.16
C PRO A 155 17.56 -6.16 -7.10
N ASP A 156 18.68 -6.71 -7.55
CA ASP A 156 18.81 -7.86 -8.46
C ASP A 156 18.36 -9.20 -7.86
N ARG A 157 18.06 -9.23 -6.55
CA ARG A 157 17.66 -10.42 -5.81
C ARG A 157 16.59 -10.14 -4.76
N CYS A 158 15.92 -11.21 -4.34
CA CYS A 158 15.09 -11.21 -3.15
C CYS A 158 15.92 -11.38 -1.87
N PHE A 159 15.60 -10.63 -0.82
CA PHE A 159 16.31 -10.73 0.47
C PHE A 159 15.54 -11.58 1.47
N ALA A 160 16.21 -12.58 2.07
CA ALA A 160 15.60 -13.44 3.08
C ALA A 160 15.53 -12.80 4.48
N ARG A 161 16.33 -11.77 4.75
CA ARG A 161 16.44 -11.11 6.06
C ARG A 161 16.37 -9.59 5.89
N ALA A 162 15.59 -8.93 6.74
CA ALA A 162 15.50 -7.46 6.78
C ALA A 162 16.87 -6.80 7.04
N HIS A 163 17.75 -7.45 7.81
CA HIS A 163 19.13 -6.99 8.01
C HIS A 163 19.91 -6.83 6.69
N ASP A 164 19.84 -7.84 5.82
CA ASP A 164 20.61 -7.85 4.57
C ASP A 164 20.03 -6.86 3.56
N PHE A 165 18.70 -6.74 3.54
CA PHE A 165 18.03 -5.72 2.73
C PHE A 165 18.38 -4.31 3.21
N ARG A 166 18.34 -4.05 4.52
CA ARG A 166 18.77 -2.76 5.09
C ARG A 166 20.21 -2.44 4.70
N ARG A 167 21.12 -3.40 4.83
CA ARG A 167 22.51 -3.24 4.41
C ARG A 167 22.62 -2.88 2.92
N TRP A 168 21.79 -3.50 2.08
CA TRP A 168 21.72 -3.15 0.67
C TRP A 168 21.20 -1.72 0.46
N CYS A 169 20.13 -1.31 1.13
CA CYS A 169 19.60 0.05 1.03
C CYS A 169 20.65 1.10 1.43
N GLN A 170 21.39 0.85 2.52
CA GLN A 170 22.46 1.73 2.99
C GLN A 170 23.58 1.89 1.93
N LYS A 171 24.04 0.77 1.36
CA LYS A 171 25.09 0.77 0.32
C LYS A 171 24.68 1.45 -0.97
N HIS A 172 23.39 1.43 -1.30
CA HIS A 172 22.84 1.95 -2.55
C HIS A 172 21.97 3.18 -2.29
N ALA A 173 22.29 3.96 -1.27
CA ALA A 173 21.54 5.16 -0.89
C ALA A 173 21.38 6.13 -2.06
N ASN A 174 22.41 6.28 -2.90
CA ASN A 174 22.38 7.08 -4.13
C ASN A 174 21.29 6.65 -5.13
N VAL A 175 20.86 5.39 -5.14
CA VAL A 175 19.83 4.87 -6.05
C VAL A 175 18.44 5.36 -5.67
N TRP A 176 18.16 5.55 -4.38
CA TRP A 176 16.82 5.84 -3.88
C TRP A 176 16.68 7.16 -3.11
N LEU A 177 17.78 7.73 -2.60
CA LEU A 177 17.89 9.14 -2.19
C LEU A 177 18.16 10.07 -3.39
N GLY A 178 18.36 9.50 -4.60
CA GLY A 178 18.56 10.22 -5.86
C GLY A 178 17.34 11.04 -6.31
N PRO A 179 17.15 11.26 -7.63
CA PRO A 179 16.12 12.17 -8.13
C PRO A 179 14.72 11.82 -7.62
N ALA A 180 14.23 12.62 -6.67
CA ALA A 180 12.92 12.47 -6.06
C ALA A 180 11.82 13.08 -6.95
N PRO A 181 10.57 12.61 -6.85
CA PRO A 181 9.50 13.19 -7.65
C PRO A 181 9.21 14.61 -7.14
N ARG A 182 8.77 15.48 -8.05
CA ARG A 182 8.53 16.89 -7.75
C ARG A 182 7.48 17.05 -6.66
N VAL A 183 7.74 17.94 -5.71
CA VAL A 183 6.85 18.19 -4.57
C VAL A 183 5.51 18.82 -5.00
N ASN A 184 5.53 19.63 -6.06
CA ASN A 184 4.35 20.31 -6.58
C ASN A 184 4.46 20.51 -8.11
N PRO A 185 4.33 19.43 -8.91
CA PRO A 185 4.53 19.50 -10.36
C PRO A 185 3.50 20.37 -11.08
N LEU A 186 2.36 20.66 -10.44
CA LEU A 186 1.29 21.48 -11.00
C LEU A 186 1.52 22.99 -10.80
N ALA A 187 2.45 23.41 -9.94
CA ALA A 187 2.71 24.83 -9.72
C ALA A 187 3.31 25.48 -10.97
N ARG A 188 2.62 26.49 -11.51
CA ARG A 188 3.05 27.22 -12.72
C ARG A 188 3.31 26.29 -13.91
N LEU A 189 2.55 25.18 -13.99
CA LEU A 189 2.71 24.21 -15.06
C LEU A 189 2.24 24.79 -16.39
N GLN A 190 3.14 24.86 -17.35
CA GLN A 190 2.85 25.19 -18.74
C GLN A 190 2.79 23.92 -19.58
N LEU A 191 1.62 23.63 -20.12
CA LEU A 191 1.28 22.58 -21.09
C LEU A 191 0.15 23.09 -21.98
N SER A 192 -0.07 22.43 -23.11
CA SER A 192 -1.31 22.59 -23.87
C SER A 192 -2.51 22.20 -22.98
N ALA A 193 -3.49 23.10 -22.86
CA ALA A 193 -4.68 22.83 -22.07
C ALA A 193 -5.46 21.65 -22.64
N ALA A 194 -5.88 20.73 -21.77
CA ALA A 194 -6.84 19.72 -22.14
C ALA A 194 -8.21 20.37 -22.44
N GLY A 195 -8.77 20.05 -23.61
CA GLY A 195 -10.11 20.46 -24.00
C GLY A 195 -11.18 19.50 -23.48
N GLU A 196 -12.06 19.04 -24.37
CA GLU A 196 -13.04 18.02 -24.03
C GLU A 196 -12.41 16.62 -23.83
N PRO A 197 -12.97 15.77 -22.94
CA PRO A 197 -12.53 14.39 -22.78
C PRO A 197 -12.57 13.62 -24.11
N PRO A 198 -11.52 12.86 -24.48
CA PRO A 198 -11.44 12.16 -25.77
C PRO A 198 -12.31 10.88 -25.82
N ILE A 199 -13.48 10.88 -25.16
CA ILE A 199 -14.39 9.74 -25.03
C ILE A 199 -15.87 10.16 -25.11
N ASN A 200 -16.77 9.18 -25.21
CA ASN A 200 -18.21 9.43 -25.07
C ASN A 200 -18.58 9.53 -23.57
N THR A 201 -18.73 10.75 -23.08
CA THR A 201 -19.08 11.06 -21.68
C THR A 201 -20.50 10.65 -21.29
N ARG A 202 -21.41 10.45 -22.25
CA ARG A 202 -22.75 9.88 -21.97
C ARG A 202 -22.65 8.39 -21.65
N LYS A 203 -21.75 7.66 -22.32
CA LYS A 203 -21.53 6.23 -22.09
C LYS A 203 -20.80 5.99 -20.77
N TRP A 204 -19.78 6.78 -20.48
CA TRP A 204 -19.01 6.71 -19.24
C TRP A 204 -19.05 8.09 -18.59
N PRO A 205 -20.06 8.40 -17.76
CA PRO A 205 -20.13 9.69 -17.09
C PRO A 205 -19.03 9.82 -16.03
N ALA A 206 -18.46 11.02 -15.90
CA ALA A 206 -17.52 11.32 -14.82
C ALA A 206 -18.21 11.19 -13.46
N ALA A 207 -17.44 10.77 -12.45
CA ALA A 207 -17.89 10.78 -11.06
C ALA A 207 -18.01 12.23 -10.56
N PRO A 208 -18.96 12.53 -9.65
CA PRO A 208 -18.98 13.82 -8.97
C PRO A 208 -17.68 14.05 -8.21
N VAL A 209 -17.26 15.31 -8.16
CA VAL A 209 -16.06 15.73 -7.43
C VAL A 209 -16.38 16.57 -6.20
N ASP A 210 -17.61 17.05 -6.09
CA ASP A 210 -18.15 17.51 -4.80
C ASP A 210 -18.22 16.33 -3.83
N ARG A 211 -17.75 16.54 -2.60
CA ARG A 211 -17.57 15.46 -1.63
C ARG A 211 -18.89 14.87 -1.17
N THR A 212 -19.90 15.71 -0.96
CA THR A 212 -21.23 15.29 -0.49
C THR A 212 -21.90 14.45 -1.56
N THR A 213 -22.03 15.00 -2.78
CA THR A 213 -22.65 14.28 -3.90
C THR A 213 -21.90 12.99 -4.26
N ALA A 214 -20.57 13.00 -4.20
CA ALA A 214 -19.76 11.81 -4.50
C ALA A 214 -20.02 10.66 -3.51
N LEU A 215 -20.15 10.98 -2.22
CA LEU A 215 -20.43 9.98 -1.18
C LEU A 215 -21.90 9.51 -1.21
N GLU A 216 -22.86 10.40 -1.54
CA GLU A 216 -24.25 10.03 -1.76
C GLU A 216 -24.39 9.02 -2.92
N ARG A 217 -23.75 9.29 -4.07
CA ARG A 217 -23.74 8.35 -5.19
C ARG A 217 -23.08 7.02 -4.83
N LEU A 218 -22.03 7.05 -4.02
CA LEU A 218 -21.38 5.83 -3.54
C LEU A 218 -22.32 4.99 -2.67
N GLY A 219 -23.16 5.62 -1.85
CA GLY A 219 -24.17 4.94 -1.03
C GLY A 219 -25.24 4.21 -1.84
N GLN A 220 -25.38 4.53 -3.13
CA GLN A 220 -26.32 3.87 -4.05
C GLN A 220 -25.70 2.65 -4.76
N LEU A 221 -24.40 2.41 -4.59
CA LEU A 221 -23.70 1.30 -5.25
C LEU A 221 -23.98 -0.02 -4.53
N ALA A 222 -24.28 -1.06 -5.30
CA ALA A 222 -24.41 -2.41 -4.78
C ALA A 222 -23.04 -3.08 -4.70
N PHE A 223 -22.62 -3.43 -3.48
CA PHE A 223 -21.40 -4.20 -3.22
C PHE A 223 -21.74 -5.66 -2.93
N ALA A 224 -20.85 -6.58 -3.32
CA ALA A 224 -21.03 -8.00 -3.03
C ALA A 224 -21.02 -8.32 -1.52
N ARG A 225 -20.40 -7.44 -0.72
CA ARG A 225 -20.39 -7.51 0.74
C ARG A 225 -20.62 -6.12 1.32
N GLU A 226 -21.47 -6.05 2.33
CA GLU A 226 -21.72 -4.82 3.07
C GLU A 226 -20.63 -4.59 4.11
N ILE A 227 -19.67 -3.73 3.76
CA ILE A 227 -18.66 -3.23 4.69
C ILE A 227 -18.76 -1.70 4.69
N PRO A 228 -19.25 -1.09 5.78
CA PRO A 228 -19.60 0.32 5.79
C PRO A 228 -18.39 1.23 5.63
N ALA A 229 -18.63 2.39 5.02
CA ALA A 229 -17.68 3.47 4.95
C ALA A 229 -17.25 3.92 6.36
N ILE A 230 -15.96 4.21 6.53
CA ILE A 230 -15.46 4.83 7.75
C ILE A 230 -15.55 6.35 7.56
N PRO A 231 -16.14 7.10 8.50
CA PRO A 231 -16.19 8.56 8.44
C PRO A 231 -14.78 9.18 8.41
N ASP A 232 -14.66 10.35 7.78
CA ASP A 232 -13.51 11.27 7.89
C ASP A 232 -12.10 10.71 7.58
N VAL A 233 -12.01 9.58 6.87
CA VAL A 233 -10.74 9.00 6.41
C VAL A 233 -10.61 8.99 4.89
N GLY A 234 -9.39 9.15 4.40
CA GLY A 234 -9.10 9.16 2.96
C GLY A 234 -9.00 10.57 2.38
N GLY A 235 -8.22 10.67 1.32
CA GLY A 235 -7.80 11.92 0.70
C GLY A 235 -6.36 12.29 1.01
N SER A 236 -5.71 12.93 0.03
CA SER A 236 -4.34 13.45 0.20
C SER A 236 -4.26 14.59 1.21
N GLN A 237 -5.35 15.33 1.43
CA GLN A 237 -5.44 16.36 2.47
C GLN A 237 -5.39 15.74 3.87
N ALA A 238 -6.22 14.71 4.12
CA ALA A 238 -6.22 13.97 5.38
C ALA A 238 -4.87 13.27 5.62
N ALA A 239 -4.28 12.68 4.58
CA ALA A 239 -2.95 12.06 4.66
C ALA A 239 -1.87 13.05 5.15
N ARG A 240 -1.82 14.25 4.56
CA ARG A 240 -0.85 15.28 4.93
C ARG A 240 -1.13 15.88 6.31
N ALA A 241 -2.40 16.07 6.69
CA ALA A 241 -2.75 16.50 8.05
C ALA A 241 -2.25 15.50 9.09
N ARG A 242 -2.44 14.20 8.81
CA ARG A 242 -1.96 13.12 9.67
C ARG A 242 -0.43 13.06 9.74
N LEU A 243 0.27 13.24 8.62
CA LEU A 243 1.72 13.32 8.61
C LEU A 243 2.24 14.50 9.46
N ARG A 244 1.64 15.69 9.33
CA ARG A 244 2.02 16.86 10.13
C ARG A 244 1.83 16.60 11.63
N ALA A 245 0.68 16.05 12.02
CA ALA A 245 0.42 15.70 13.42
C ALA A 245 1.42 14.66 13.95
N PHE A 246 1.69 13.62 13.16
CA PHE A 246 2.67 12.60 13.54
C PHE A 246 4.07 13.17 13.73
N VAL A 247 4.56 13.99 12.78
CA VAL A 247 5.88 14.62 12.88
C VAL A 247 5.97 15.57 14.08
N ALA A 248 4.90 16.32 14.35
CA ALA A 248 4.89 17.31 15.44
C ALA A 248 4.92 16.67 16.84
N THR A 249 4.30 15.50 17.04
CA THR A 249 4.12 14.93 18.40
C THR A 249 4.41 13.44 18.50
N GLY A 250 3.95 12.63 17.55
CA GLY A 250 4.06 11.17 17.62
C GLY A 250 5.46 10.63 17.33
N LEU A 251 6.22 11.31 16.48
CA LEU A 251 7.52 10.85 15.98
C LEU A 251 8.58 10.78 17.08
N GLU A 252 8.63 11.76 17.98
CA GLU A 252 9.57 11.76 19.12
C GLU A 252 9.33 10.57 20.06
N ARG A 253 8.06 10.18 20.20
CA ARG A 253 7.64 9.09 21.08
C ARG A 253 7.52 7.75 20.34
N TYR A 254 8.00 7.65 19.12
CA TYR A 254 7.79 6.47 18.27
C TYR A 254 8.42 5.19 18.83
N ALA A 255 9.36 5.28 19.77
CA ALA A 255 9.85 4.14 20.55
C ALA A 255 8.71 3.39 21.28
N GLU A 256 7.63 4.10 21.67
CA GLU A 256 6.46 3.56 22.36
C GLU A 256 5.46 2.85 21.42
N ARG A 257 5.70 2.80 20.10
CA ARG A 257 4.75 2.30 19.06
C ARG A 257 4.17 0.89 19.28
N ASN A 258 4.73 0.11 20.19
CA ASN A 258 4.20 -1.21 20.52
C ASN A 258 3.06 -1.14 21.55
N GLN A 259 2.87 0.00 22.22
CA GLN A 259 1.82 0.22 23.21
C GLN A 259 0.56 0.77 22.54
N PRO A 260 -0.54 -0.01 22.47
CA PRO A 260 -1.77 0.46 21.82
C PRO A 260 -2.32 1.75 22.43
N ALA A 261 -2.23 1.88 23.76
CA ALA A 261 -2.69 3.06 24.50
C ALA A 261 -1.85 4.33 24.26
N ALA A 262 -0.66 4.23 23.65
CA ALA A 262 0.19 5.40 23.40
C ALA A 262 -0.26 6.18 22.15
N GLU A 263 -0.94 5.52 21.20
CA GLU A 263 -1.42 6.10 19.93
C GLU A 263 -0.36 6.89 19.14
N VAL A 264 0.93 6.54 19.27
CA VAL A 264 2.07 7.26 18.67
C VAL A 264 2.42 6.84 17.23
N THR A 265 1.63 5.97 16.60
CA THR A 265 1.94 5.53 15.22
C THR A 265 1.46 6.55 14.19
N SER A 266 2.12 6.62 13.04
CA SER A 266 1.76 7.59 12.00
C SER A 266 0.34 7.39 11.45
N GLY A 267 -0.18 6.16 11.47
CA GLY A 267 -1.44 5.77 10.80
C GLY A 267 -1.49 6.13 9.32
N LEU A 268 -0.34 6.18 8.65
CA LEU A 268 -0.22 6.51 7.23
C LEU A 268 -0.36 5.30 6.30
N SER A 269 -0.50 4.08 6.83
CA SER A 269 -0.46 2.84 6.01
C SER A 269 -1.54 2.81 4.92
N ALA A 270 -2.79 3.13 5.25
CA ALA A 270 -3.88 3.22 4.27
C ALA A 270 -3.62 4.29 3.20
N TYR A 271 -3.09 5.45 3.59
CA TYR A 271 -2.79 6.55 2.68
C TYR A 271 -1.61 6.23 1.74
N LEU A 272 -0.59 5.53 2.26
CA LEU A 272 0.53 5.03 1.46
C LEU A 272 0.10 3.90 0.51
N HIS A 273 -0.78 3.00 0.96
CA HIS A 273 -1.34 1.92 0.16
C HIS A 273 -2.12 2.43 -1.05
N TRP A 274 -3.05 3.36 -0.83
CA TRP A 274 -3.83 3.99 -1.90
C TRP A 274 -3.08 5.13 -2.61
N GLY A 275 -1.81 5.35 -2.26
CA GLY A 275 -0.93 6.36 -2.86
C GLY A 275 -1.43 7.80 -2.76
N GLN A 276 -2.26 8.11 -1.77
CA GLN A 276 -2.75 9.46 -1.46
C GLN A 276 -1.66 10.33 -0.81
N ILE A 277 -0.58 9.71 -0.34
CA ILE A 277 0.69 10.35 0.02
C ILE A 277 1.86 9.47 -0.47
N GLY A 278 2.96 10.09 -0.91
CA GLY A 278 4.14 9.37 -1.38
C GLY A 278 5.16 9.09 -0.28
N ALA A 279 5.89 7.98 -0.37
CA ALA A 279 6.94 7.64 0.61
C ALA A 279 8.05 8.71 0.69
N HIS A 280 8.44 9.31 -0.45
CA HIS A 280 9.38 10.44 -0.48
C HIS A 280 8.86 11.70 0.24
N GLU A 281 7.54 11.90 0.28
CA GLU A 281 6.94 13.02 1.01
C GLU A 281 7.02 12.80 2.52
N VAL A 282 6.76 11.56 2.96
CA VAL A 282 6.95 11.16 4.35
C VAL A 282 8.42 11.26 4.77
N LEU A 283 9.34 10.74 3.95
CA LEU A 283 10.77 10.82 4.20
C LEU A 283 11.23 12.27 4.39
N ARG A 284 10.88 13.17 3.45
CA ARG A 284 11.26 14.59 3.56
C ARG A 284 10.71 15.25 4.82
N ALA A 285 9.48 14.93 5.23
CA ALA A 285 8.90 15.50 6.44
C ALA A 285 9.62 15.02 7.71
N VAL A 286 10.09 13.77 7.73
CA VAL A 286 10.89 13.24 8.84
C VAL A 286 12.30 13.85 8.86
N LEU A 287 12.96 13.94 7.71
CA LEU A 287 14.28 14.57 7.61
C LEU A 287 14.24 16.05 8.04
N ALA A 288 13.22 16.79 7.59
CA ALA A 288 13.03 18.19 7.97
C ALA A 288 12.61 18.39 9.44
N SER A 289 12.28 17.32 10.17
CA SER A 289 11.89 17.39 11.58
C SER A 289 13.07 17.22 12.55
N GLU A 290 14.24 16.84 12.06
CA GLU A 290 15.45 16.71 12.89
C GLU A 290 16.25 18.01 12.77
N PRO A 291 16.45 18.75 13.87
CA PRO A 291 17.25 19.97 13.87
C PRO A 291 18.66 19.73 13.33
N ASP A 292 19.15 20.64 12.49
CA ASP A 292 20.51 20.63 11.94
C ASP A 292 20.90 19.35 11.19
N TRP A 293 19.92 18.58 10.71
CA TRP A 293 20.18 17.40 9.90
C TRP A 293 20.50 17.79 8.46
N ASP A 294 21.60 17.25 7.94
CA ASP A 294 21.99 17.34 6.54
C ASP A 294 22.50 15.97 6.03
N PRO A 295 22.52 15.74 4.71
CA PRO A 295 22.97 14.47 4.14
C PRO A 295 24.38 14.02 4.54
N GLY A 296 25.26 14.93 4.96
CA GLY A 296 26.61 14.63 5.45
C GLY A 296 26.63 13.87 6.78
N ARG A 297 25.51 13.83 7.53
CA ARG A 297 25.37 13.00 8.73
C ARG A 297 25.15 11.52 8.44
N ILE A 298 24.86 11.16 7.19
CA ILE A 298 24.66 9.75 6.81
C ILE A 298 25.99 9.01 6.96
N SER A 299 25.99 7.93 7.74
CA SER A 299 27.19 7.15 7.96
C SER A 299 27.64 6.41 6.70
N GLU A 300 28.93 6.48 6.40
CA GLU A 300 29.57 5.65 5.36
C GLU A 300 29.53 4.15 5.73
N LEU A 301 29.36 3.82 7.01
CA LEU A 301 29.34 2.46 7.52
C LEU A 301 28.00 1.77 7.22
N CYS A 302 27.93 1.10 6.08
CA CYS A 302 26.76 0.32 5.66
C CYS A 302 26.73 -1.08 6.31
N ARG A 303 26.47 -1.12 7.62
CA ARG A 303 26.52 -2.35 8.45
C ARG A 303 25.17 -3.08 8.59
N GLY A 304 24.08 -2.53 8.04
CA GLY A 304 22.73 -3.09 8.21
C GLY A 304 22.15 -2.83 9.61
N GLN A 305 22.72 -1.89 10.36
CA GLN A 305 22.20 -1.47 11.67
C GLN A 305 20.95 -0.61 11.51
N ARG A 306 20.05 -0.71 12.49
CA ARG A 306 18.75 -0.03 12.51
C ARG A 306 18.84 1.44 12.93
N GLU A 307 19.94 1.78 13.60
CA GLU A 307 20.19 3.08 14.23
C GLU A 307 21.65 3.49 13.93
N GLY A 308 21.92 4.80 13.92
CA GLY A 308 23.23 5.39 13.70
C GLY A 308 23.61 5.55 12.22
N TRP A 309 22.80 5.06 11.28
CA TRP A 309 23.11 5.25 9.85
C TRP A 309 22.64 6.60 9.34
N TRP A 310 21.49 7.10 9.84
CA TRP A 310 20.97 8.41 9.44
C TRP A 310 21.60 9.56 10.21
N GLY A 311 22.19 9.28 11.38
CA GLY A 311 22.70 10.32 12.28
C GLY A 311 21.57 11.10 12.95
N MET A 312 20.47 10.40 13.26
CA MET A 312 19.25 10.96 13.84
C MET A 312 18.93 10.32 15.19
N SER A 313 17.95 10.88 15.90
CA SER A 313 17.40 10.30 17.12
C SER A 313 16.89 8.85 16.91
N PRO A 314 17.01 7.95 17.93
CA PRO A 314 16.53 6.56 17.82
C PRO A 314 15.05 6.42 17.45
N ALA A 315 14.20 7.37 17.86
CA ALA A 315 12.78 7.37 17.51
C ALA A 315 12.56 7.57 16.01
N ARG A 316 13.29 8.52 15.39
CA ARG A 316 13.24 8.80 13.95
C ARG A 316 13.87 7.68 13.14
N GLU A 317 15.04 7.18 13.51
CA GLU A 317 15.65 6.02 12.84
C GLU A 317 14.78 4.76 12.97
N GLY A 318 14.12 4.59 14.12
CA GLY A 318 13.14 3.54 14.33
C GLY A 318 11.94 3.63 13.38
N PHE A 319 11.45 4.84 13.08
CA PHE A 319 10.40 5.06 12.08
C PHE A 319 10.91 4.86 10.65
N LEU A 320 12.09 5.40 10.33
CA LEU A 320 12.72 5.24 9.02
C LEU A 320 13.04 3.77 8.72
N ASP A 321 13.37 2.94 9.72
CA ASP A 321 13.51 1.48 9.53
C ASP A 321 12.18 0.83 9.12
N GLN A 322 11.04 1.32 9.60
CA GLN A 322 9.73 0.84 9.13
C GLN A 322 9.43 1.30 7.70
N LEU A 323 9.68 2.59 7.41
CA LEU A 323 9.40 3.19 6.10
C LEU A 323 10.33 2.68 4.99
N LEU A 324 11.62 2.51 5.27
CA LEU A 324 12.65 2.10 4.30
C LEU A 324 12.89 0.60 4.31
N THR A 325 13.07 -0.04 5.47
CA THR A 325 13.44 -1.47 5.49
C THR A 325 12.20 -2.35 5.38
N TRP A 326 11.29 -2.26 6.35
CA TRP A 326 10.18 -3.22 6.45
C TRP A 326 9.14 -3.05 5.36
N ARG A 327 8.89 -1.81 4.94
CA ARG A 327 7.98 -1.54 3.82
C ARG A 327 8.58 -2.00 2.50
N GLU A 328 9.81 -1.61 2.21
CA GLU A 328 10.41 -1.84 0.88
C GLU A 328 10.87 -3.30 0.71
N VAL A 329 11.22 -4.03 1.79
CA VAL A 329 11.53 -5.48 1.67
C VAL A 329 10.30 -6.28 1.22
N GLY A 330 9.10 -5.83 1.59
CA GLY A 330 7.86 -6.42 1.10
C GLY A 330 7.65 -6.19 -0.39
N HIS A 331 7.98 -4.99 -0.88
CA HIS A 331 7.94 -4.65 -2.31
C HIS A 331 8.99 -5.44 -3.10
N ASN A 332 10.21 -5.53 -2.59
CA ASN A 332 11.27 -6.38 -3.15
C ASN A 332 10.82 -7.84 -3.25
N PHE A 333 10.21 -8.40 -2.20
CA PHE A 333 9.78 -9.79 -2.20
C PHE A 333 8.74 -10.09 -3.29
N VAL A 334 7.67 -9.29 -3.37
CA VAL A 334 6.60 -9.53 -4.35
C VAL A 334 7.01 -9.23 -5.79
N TRP A 335 8.04 -8.40 -5.98
CA TRP A 335 8.67 -8.18 -7.28
C TRP A 335 9.33 -9.46 -7.80
N HIS A 336 10.07 -10.15 -6.93
CA HIS A 336 10.80 -11.39 -7.27
C HIS A 336 9.94 -12.66 -7.18
N HIS A 337 8.83 -12.65 -6.45
CA HIS A 337 7.97 -13.82 -6.24
C HIS A 337 6.55 -13.58 -6.75
N ALA A 338 6.21 -14.10 -7.93
CA ALA A 338 4.83 -14.05 -8.44
C ALA A 338 3.84 -14.89 -7.59
N ASP A 339 4.36 -15.86 -6.83
CA ASP A 339 3.62 -16.73 -5.92
C ASP A 339 3.60 -16.20 -4.47
N TYR A 340 3.85 -14.91 -4.26
CA TYR A 340 4.04 -14.27 -2.95
C TYR A 340 2.97 -14.58 -1.88
N ALA A 341 1.74 -14.89 -2.31
CA ALA A 341 0.60 -15.19 -1.45
C ALA A 341 0.43 -16.69 -1.13
N ARG A 342 1.25 -17.57 -1.73
CA ARG A 342 1.19 -19.03 -1.54
C ARG A 342 2.12 -19.46 -0.41
N PHE A 343 1.75 -20.55 0.27
CA PHE A 343 2.57 -21.16 1.32
C PHE A 343 3.95 -21.59 0.82
N GLU A 344 4.04 -21.98 -0.45
CA GLU A 344 5.28 -22.35 -1.14
C GLU A 344 6.32 -21.22 -1.12
N SER A 345 5.90 -19.97 -1.09
CA SER A 345 6.82 -18.82 -1.08
C SER A 345 7.50 -18.59 0.28
N LEU A 346 7.14 -19.37 1.32
CA LEU A 346 7.80 -19.32 2.63
C LEU A 346 9.22 -19.92 2.59
N PRO A 347 10.14 -19.49 3.46
CA PRO A 347 11.49 -20.05 3.50
C PRO A 347 11.47 -21.55 3.84
N ALA A 348 12.43 -22.30 3.29
CA ALA A 348 12.48 -23.76 3.40
C ALA A 348 12.44 -24.27 4.85
N TRP A 349 13.14 -23.59 5.78
CA TRP A 349 13.13 -23.96 7.20
C TRP A 349 11.74 -23.87 7.82
N ALA A 350 10.97 -22.83 7.45
CA ALA A 350 9.62 -22.60 7.97
C ALA A 350 8.65 -23.64 7.41
N ARG A 351 8.72 -23.93 6.10
CA ARG A 351 7.90 -24.99 5.49
C ARG A 351 8.19 -26.35 6.12
N THR A 352 9.45 -26.65 6.42
CA THR A 352 9.87 -27.93 7.01
C THR A 352 9.30 -28.10 8.42
N THR A 353 9.50 -27.13 9.31
CA THR A 353 9.00 -27.22 10.69
C THR A 353 7.47 -27.20 10.73
N LEU A 354 6.80 -26.36 9.93
CA LEU A 354 5.33 -26.33 9.87
C LEU A 354 4.72 -27.62 9.33
N ARG A 355 5.41 -28.34 8.43
CA ARG A 355 4.98 -29.67 7.96
C ARG A 355 5.20 -30.75 9.01
N ALA A 356 6.32 -30.71 9.72
CA ALA A 356 6.61 -31.65 10.80
C ALA A 356 5.55 -31.60 11.92
N HIS A 357 4.97 -30.41 12.16
CA HIS A 357 3.93 -30.16 13.16
C HIS A 357 2.50 -30.10 12.58
N ALA A 358 2.30 -30.62 11.37
CA ALA A 358 1.00 -30.61 10.70
C ALA A 358 -0.02 -31.52 11.40
N SER A 359 0.44 -32.64 11.97
CA SER A 359 -0.39 -33.63 12.67
C SER A 359 -0.59 -33.35 14.16
N ASP A 360 0.07 -32.33 14.71
CA ASP A 360 -0.10 -31.96 16.12
C ASP A 360 -1.55 -31.58 16.40
N GLU A 361 -2.07 -32.04 17.54
CA GLU A 361 -3.39 -31.65 18.02
C GLU A 361 -3.48 -30.12 18.16
N ARG A 362 -4.54 -29.54 17.61
CA ARG A 362 -4.83 -28.11 17.75
C ARG A 362 -5.63 -27.91 19.04
N PRO A 363 -5.25 -26.96 19.90
CA PRO A 363 -5.98 -26.74 21.15
C PRO A 363 -7.42 -26.27 20.91
N GLU A 364 -7.65 -25.56 19.80
CA GLU A 364 -8.96 -25.11 19.36
C GLU A 364 -8.97 -25.04 17.83
N LEU A 365 -10.15 -25.15 17.22
CA LEU A 365 -10.35 -24.96 15.78
C LEU A 365 -11.49 -23.98 15.54
N TYR A 366 -11.19 -22.90 14.80
CA TYR A 366 -12.21 -21.93 14.40
C TYR A 366 -12.38 -21.91 12.89
N SER A 367 -13.63 -21.79 12.46
CA SER A 367 -14.01 -21.46 11.08
C SER A 367 -13.61 -20.03 10.72
N LEU A 368 -13.58 -19.73 9.42
CA LEU A 368 -13.39 -18.38 8.92
C LEU A 368 -14.45 -17.43 9.51
N GLU A 369 -15.70 -17.89 9.60
CA GLU A 369 -16.84 -17.14 10.09
C GLU A 369 -16.70 -16.81 11.59
N GLN A 370 -16.24 -17.76 12.40
CA GLN A 370 -15.96 -17.52 13.83
C GLN A 370 -14.80 -16.54 14.02
N PHE A 371 -13.73 -16.67 13.23
CA PHE A 371 -12.66 -15.68 13.23
C PHE A 371 -13.18 -14.32 12.80
N GLU A 372 -13.95 -14.24 11.71
CA GLU A 372 -14.49 -12.99 11.18
C GLU A 372 -15.36 -12.26 12.21
N ALA A 373 -16.24 -13.00 12.90
CA ALA A 373 -17.16 -12.50 13.92
C ALA A 373 -16.50 -12.19 15.28
N ALA A 374 -15.18 -12.34 15.42
CA ALA A 374 -14.49 -12.22 16.70
C ALA A 374 -15.07 -13.13 17.79
N ALA A 375 -15.36 -14.38 17.42
CA ALA A 375 -16.02 -15.39 18.24
C ALA A 375 -15.06 -16.51 18.68
N THR A 376 -13.87 -16.12 19.17
CA THR A 376 -12.92 -17.05 19.79
C THR A 376 -13.01 -16.99 21.31
N HIS A 377 -12.37 -17.93 22.01
CA HIS A 377 -12.25 -17.88 23.47
C HIS A 377 -11.35 -16.74 23.98
N ASP A 378 -10.56 -16.10 23.11
CA ASP A 378 -9.52 -15.16 23.50
C ASP A 378 -9.97 -13.69 23.36
N PRO A 379 -10.17 -12.96 24.47
CA PRO A 379 -10.69 -11.60 24.43
C PRO A 379 -9.71 -10.60 23.78
N ILE A 380 -8.40 -10.84 23.86
CA ILE A 380 -7.40 -9.96 23.22
C ILE A 380 -7.43 -10.16 21.71
N TRP A 381 -7.56 -11.41 21.26
CA TRP A 381 -7.70 -11.71 19.83
C TRP A 381 -9.00 -11.14 19.27
N ASN A 382 -10.11 -11.33 19.97
CA ASN A 382 -11.42 -10.81 19.58
C ASN A 382 -11.41 -9.28 19.47
N ALA A 383 -10.74 -8.59 20.41
CA ALA A 383 -10.60 -7.13 20.35
C ALA A 383 -9.77 -6.67 19.14
N ALA A 384 -8.69 -7.36 18.81
CA ALA A 384 -7.90 -7.09 17.60
C ALA A 384 -8.72 -7.27 16.31
N GLN A 385 -9.51 -8.34 16.25
CA GLN A 385 -10.42 -8.57 15.12
C GLN A 385 -11.50 -7.49 15.03
N ARG A 386 -12.11 -7.08 16.16
CA ARG A 386 -13.11 -6.00 16.20
C ARG A 386 -12.52 -4.65 15.80
N GLU A 387 -11.28 -4.35 16.18
CA GLU A 387 -10.55 -3.16 15.72
C GLU A 387 -10.45 -3.18 14.17
N LEU A 388 -10.00 -4.28 13.58
CA LEU A 388 -9.90 -4.44 12.13
C LEU A 388 -11.26 -4.28 11.44
N VAL A 389 -12.28 -4.98 11.93
CA VAL A 389 -13.62 -4.96 11.33
C VAL A 389 -14.24 -3.57 11.44
N SER A 390 -14.13 -2.87 12.57
CA SER A 390 -14.77 -1.56 12.77
C SER A 390 -14.00 -0.39 12.15
N THR A 391 -12.66 -0.39 12.25
CA THR A 391 -11.83 0.77 11.86
C THR A 391 -11.07 0.58 10.56
N GLY A 392 -11.04 -0.64 10.02
CA GLY A 392 -10.22 -0.98 8.86
C GLY A 392 -8.71 -0.87 9.11
N ALA A 393 -8.27 -0.79 10.36
CA ALA A 393 -6.89 -0.82 10.77
C ALA A 393 -6.74 -1.78 11.97
N MET A 394 -5.53 -2.26 12.22
CA MET A 394 -5.22 -3.04 13.40
C MET A 394 -3.86 -2.63 13.93
N HIS A 395 -3.75 -2.44 15.24
CA HIS A 395 -2.47 -2.10 15.87
C HIS A 395 -1.40 -3.16 15.55
N ASN A 396 -0.22 -2.74 15.09
CA ASN A 396 0.78 -3.66 14.49
C ASN A 396 1.21 -4.81 15.41
N TYR A 397 1.40 -4.55 16.72
CA TYR A 397 1.74 -5.62 17.65
C TYR A 397 0.62 -6.67 17.75
N LEU A 398 -0.63 -6.21 17.73
CA LEU A 398 -1.81 -7.07 17.78
C LEU A 398 -2.05 -7.77 16.44
N ARG A 399 -1.66 -7.18 15.30
CA ARG A 399 -1.64 -7.86 13.99
C ARG A 399 -0.72 -9.08 13.98
N MET A 400 0.43 -8.98 14.63
CA MET A 400 1.33 -10.14 14.81
C MET A 400 0.68 -11.21 15.70
N LEU A 401 0.15 -10.85 16.87
CA LEU A 401 -0.54 -11.80 17.75
C LEU A 401 -1.73 -12.46 17.05
N TRP A 402 -2.56 -11.65 16.38
CA TRP A 402 -3.75 -12.05 15.63
C TRP A 402 -3.42 -13.16 14.64
N GLY A 403 -2.38 -12.97 13.82
CA GLY A 403 -1.98 -13.98 12.85
C GLY A 403 -1.40 -15.24 13.51
N LYS A 404 -0.60 -15.09 14.57
CA LYS A 404 -0.02 -16.24 15.30
C LYS A 404 -1.11 -17.11 15.92
N LYS A 405 -2.19 -16.49 16.39
CA LYS A 405 -3.35 -17.19 16.93
C LYS A 405 -4.20 -17.85 15.84
N ILE A 406 -4.36 -17.23 14.67
CA ILE A 406 -4.98 -17.91 13.52
C ILE A 406 -4.18 -19.17 13.16
N LEU A 407 -2.84 -19.10 13.10
CA LEU A 407 -2.00 -20.29 12.89
C LEU A 407 -2.25 -21.36 13.97
N HIS A 408 -2.36 -20.94 15.23
CA HIS A 408 -2.56 -21.85 16.36
C HIS A 408 -3.91 -22.59 16.32
N TRP A 409 -4.95 -21.93 15.81
CA TRP A 409 -6.34 -22.39 15.87
C TRP A 409 -6.93 -22.71 14.50
N SER A 410 -6.07 -23.05 13.53
CA SER A 410 -6.46 -23.50 12.19
C SER A 410 -6.02 -24.93 11.96
N ALA A 411 -6.81 -25.66 11.17
CA ALA A 411 -6.56 -27.05 10.82
C ALA A 411 -5.18 -27.27 10.15
N SER A 412 -4.68 -26.27 9.42
CA SER A 412 -3.35 -26.33 8.81
C SER A 412 -2.73 -24.94 8.63
N PRO A 413 -1.39 -24.85 8.45
CA PRO A 413 -0.72 -23.61 8.09
C PRO A 413 -1.24 -22.97 6.79
N ARG A 414 -1.75 -23.78 5.85
CA ARG A 414 -2.36 -23.27 4.61
C ARG A 414 -3.72 -22.64 4.87
N ALA A 415 -4.58 -23.32 5.64
CA ALA A 415 -5.86 -22.76 6.06
C ALA A 415 -5.65 -21.45 6.84
N ALA A 416 -4.66 -21.43 7.74
CA ALA A 416 -4.29 -20.20 8.47
C ALA A 416 -3.88 -19.07 7.53
N LEU A 417 -3.05 -19.36 6.52
CA LEU A 417 -2.64 -18.38 5.51
C LEU A 417 -3.84 -17.81 4.74
N GLU A 418 -4.75 -18.67 4.29
CA GLU A 418 -5.96 -18.28 3.54
C GLU A 418 -6.90 -17.44 4.39
N ILE A 419 -7.14 -17.82 5.66
CA ILE A 419 -7.94 -17.05 6.61
C ILE A 419 -7.32 -15.68 6.84
N MET A 420 -6.01 -15.63 7.11
CA MET A 420 -5.30 -14.36 7.34
C MET A 420 -5.41 -13.42 6.14
N ILE A 421 -5.16 -13.91 4.92
CA ILE A 421 -5.27 -13.11 3.69
C ILE A 421 -6.71 -12.64 3.51
N THR A 422 -7.68 -13.54 3.67
CA THR A 422 -9.10 -13.23 3.45
C THR A 422 -9.60 -12.13 4.37
N LEU A 423 -9.35 -12.24 5.68
CA LEU A 423 -9.79 -11.25 6.66
C LEU A 423 -9.07 -9.92 6.46
N ASN A 424 -7.76 -9.96 6.23
CA ASN A 424 -6.95 -8.77 6.00
C ASN A 424 -7.41 -8.00 4.75
N ASP A 425 -7.53 -8.68 3.62
CA ASP A 425 -7.86 -8.06 2.34
C ASP A 425 -9.33 -7.61 2.26
N ARG A 426 -10.20 -8.21 3.09
CA ARG A 426 -11.61 -7.81 3.22
C ARG A 426 -11.78 -6.52 4.03
N TYR A 427 -11.10 -6.40 5.17
CA TYR A 427 -11.39 -5.34 6.14
C TYR A 427 -10.36 -4.22 6.21
N ALA A 428 -9.08 -4.51 5.98
CA ALA A 428 -8.03 -3.52 6.14
C ALA A 428 -8.08 -2.49 5.01
N LEU A 429 -8.03 -1.20 5.37
CA LEU A 429 -7.81 -0.11 4.43
C LEU A 429 -6.43 -0.22 3.77
N ASP A 430 -5.44 -0.82 4.45
CA ASP A 430 -4.09 -1.12 3.96
C ASP A 430 -3.88 -2.58 3.48
N GLY A 431 -4.98 -3.33 3.28
CA GLY A 431 -4.98 -4.70 2.75
C GLY A 431 -4.59 -4.78 1.27
N ARG A 432 -4.41 -6.01 0.74
CA ARG A 432 -4.05 -6.27 -0.69
C ARG A 432 -2.75 -5.59 -1.11
N ASP A 433 -1.83 -5.51 -0.16
CA ASP A 433 -0.60 -4.73 -0.23
C ASP A 433 0.64 -5.64 -0.10
N PRO A 434 1.78 -5.33 -0.74
CA PRO A 434 3.02 -6.06 -0.53
C PRO A 434 3.38 -6.24 0.96
N ASN A 435 3.06 -5.25 1.79
CA ASN A 435 3.26 -5.28 3.24
C ASN A 435 2.27 -6.21 3.95
N SER A 436 1.03 -6.31 3.46
CA SER A 436 0.03 -7.26 3.97
C SER A 436 0.52 -8.69 3.78
N TYR A 437 0.90 -9.07 2.56
CA TYR A 437 1.41 -10.41 2.27
C TYR A 437 2.71 -10.71 3.02
N SER A 438 3.58 -9.70 3.19
CA SER A 438 4.82 -9.82 3.95
C SER A 438 4.60 -10.01 5.45
N GLY A 439 3.71 -9.24 6.06
CA GLY A 439 3.34 -9.36 7.47
C GLY A 439 2.67 -10.70 7.78
N ILE A 440 1.76 -11.14 6.91
CA ILE A 440 1.14 -12.48 7.01
C ILE A 440 2.18 -13.58 6.80
N GLY A 441 3.08 -13.44 5.82
CA GLY A 441 4.18 -14.36 5.62
C GLY A 441 5.12 -14.42 6.82
N TRP A 442 5.35 -13.30 7.51
CA TRP A 442 6.17 -13.22 8.72
C TRP A 442 5.56 -14.00 9.89
N VAL A 443 4.23 -14.02 10.00
CA VAL A 443 3.52 -14.89 10.94
C VAL A 443 3.91 -16.36 10.73
N LEU A 444 4.21 -16.76 9.51
CA LEU A 444 4.61 -18.12 9.14
C LEU A 444 6.14 -18.30 8.96
N GLY A 445 6.96 -17.30 9.31
CA GLY A 445 8.43 -17.40 9.32
C GLY A 445 9.17 -16.64 8.21
N ARG A 446 8.49 -15.92 7.30
CA ARG A 446 9.16 -15.05 6.32
C ARG A 446 9.90 -13.90 7.03
N PHE A 447 11.13 -13.60 6.60
CA PHE A 447 12.00 -12.56 7.19
C PHE A 447 12.35 -12.72 8.68
N ASP A 448 11.97 -13.84 9.30
CA ASP A 448 12.35 -14.19 10.66
C ASP A 448 13.37 -15.34 10.65
N ARG A 449 13.89 -15.66 11.82
CA ARG A 449 14.72 -16.84 12.06
C ARG A 449 13.92 -17.95 12.72
N ALA A 450 14.49 -19.16 12.76
CA ALA A 450 14.01 -20.23 13.61
C ALA A 450 14.18 -19.87 15.10
N TRP A 451 13.16 -20.17 15.90
CA TRP A 451 13.12 -19.95 17.35
C TRP A 451 13.15 -21.27 18.10
N GLY A 452 13.84 -21.28 19.25
CA GLY A 452 13.81 -22.36 20.23
C GLY A 452 13.17 -21.88 21.55
N PRO A 453 12.60 -22.78 22.36
CA PRO A 453 12.38 -24.20 22.07
C PRO A 453 11.32 -24.41 20.97
N GLU A 454 11.39 -25.56 20.29
CA GLU A 454 10.35 -26.00 19.34
C GLU A 454 9.05 -26.28 20.10
N ARG A 455 7.91 -25.91 19.52
CA ARG A 455 6.59 -25.98 20.18
C ARG A 455 5.60 -26.72 19.30
N ALA A 456 4.68 -27.45 19.91
CA ALA A 456 3.55 -28.03 19.19
C ALA A 456 2.84 -26.97 18.33
N VAL A 457 2.34 -27.37 17.16
CA VAL A 457 1.69 -26.54 16.12
C VAL A 457 2.66 -25.57 15.41
N PHE A 458 3.45 -24.81 16.16
CA PHE A 458 4.31 -23.75 15.62
C PHE A 458 5.65 -24.26 15.09
N GLY A 459 6.11 -25.39 15.60
CA GLY A 459 7.48 -25.83 15.44
C GLY A 459 8.46 -24.74 15.89
N LYS A 460 9.33 -24.33 14.96
CA LYS A 460 10.36 -23.29 15.15
C LYS A 460 9.91 -21.89 14.72
N VAL A 461 8.65 -21.70 14.32
CA VAL A 461 8.11 -20.37 14.06
C VAL A 461 7.98 -19.61 15.39
N ARG A 462 8.30 -18.31 15.39
CA ARG A 462 8.18 -17.47 16.58
C ARG A 462 6.79 -17.59 17.20
N TYR A 463 6.75 -17.98 18.47
CA TYR A 463 5.53 -18.07 19.26
C TYR A 463 5.14 -16.72 19.87
N MET A 464 3.83 -16.45 19.95
CA MET A 464 3.25 -15.33 20.70
C MET A 464 1.99 -15.80 21.42
N SER A 465 1.83 -15.42 22.69
CA SER A 465 0.62 -15.70 23.48
C SER A 465 -0.05 -14.41 23.96
N SER A 466 -1.36 -14.50 24.14
CA SER A 466 -2.18 -13.40 24.66
C SER A 466 -1.87 -13.14 26.13
N GLU A 467 -1.49 -14.17 26.88
CA GLU A 467 -1.01 -14.06 28.26
C GLU A 467 0.27 -13.20 28.36
N SER A 468 1.28 -13.48 27.52
CA SER A 468 2.50 -12.67 27.44
C SER A 468 2.19 -11.26 26.94
N THR A 469 1.26 -11.12 25.99
CA THR A 469 0.84 -9.82 25.45
C THR A 469 0.15 -8.98 26.53
N ARG A 470 -0.71 -9.58 27.36
CA ARG A 470 -1.37 -8.91 28.49
C ARG A 470 -0.37 -8.37 29.51
N ARG A 471 0.72 -9.09 29.79
CA ARG A 471 1.79 -8.61 30.68
C ARG A 471 2.61 -7.48 30.07
N LYS A 472 2.83 -7.51 28.75
CA LYS A 472 3.73 -6.59 28.05
C LYS A 472 3.07 -5.27 27.65
N LEU A 473 1.77 -5.30 27.34
CA LEU A 473 1.04 -4.19 26.77
C LEU A 473 0.00 -3.63 27.76
N ARG A 474 -0.16 -2.31 27.74
CA ARG A 474 -1.25 -1.63 28.45
C ARG A 474 -2.55 -1.78 27.66
N LEU A 475 -3.35 -2.79 27.98
CA LEU A 475 -4.53 -3.18 27.19
C LEU A 475 -5.87 -2.69 27.74
N ASN A 476 -5.96 -2.13 28.94
CA ASN A 476 -7.25 -1.79 29.57
C ASN A 476 -8.13 -0.89 28.68
N ALA A 477 -7.61 0.26 28.25
CA ALA A 477 -8.34 1.17 27.36
C ALA A 477 -8.63 0.54 25.99
N TYR A 478 -7.72 -0.30 25.49
CA TYR A 478 -7.91 -1.01 24.22
C TYR A 478 -9.05 -2.02 24.29
N LEU A 479 -9.10 -2.83 25.37
CA LEU A 479 -10.16 -3.81 25.61
C LEU A 479 -11.48 -3.14 25.99
N GLN A 480 -11.48 -1.98 26.63
CA GLN A 480 -12.71 -1.21 26.83
C GLN A 480 -13.29 -0.72 25.50
N ARG A 481 -12.43 -0.31 24.57
CA ARG A 481 -12.85 0.21 23.26
C ARG A 481 -13.29 -0.88 22.29
N PHE A 482 -12.61 -2.03 22.29
CA PHE A 482 -12.79 -3.08 21.27
C PHE A 482 -13.17 -4.45 21.83
N GLY A 483 -13.32 -4.60 23.15
CA GLY A 483 -13.77 -5.84 23.78
C GLY A 483 -15.25 -6.14 23.55
N PRO A 484 -15.80 -7.20 24.17
CA PRO A 484 -17.24 -7.34 24.29
C PRO A 484 -17.76 -6.12 25.10
N GLY A 485 -18.74 -5.42 24.52
CA GLY A 485 -19.39 -4.28 25.15
C GLY A 485 -20.15 -4.67 26.41
#